data_AF-A0A953M789-F1
#
_entry.id   AF-A0A953M789-F1
#
_cell.length_a   1.000
_cell.length_b   1.000
_cell.length_c   1.000
_cell.angle_alpha   90.00
_cell.angle_beta   90.00
_cell.angle_gamma   90.00
#
_symmetry.space_group_name_H-M   'P 1'
#
loop_
_entity.id
_entity.type
_entity.pdbx_description
1 polymer ?
#
loop_
_entity_poly.entity_id
_entity_poly.type
_entity_poly.pdbx_seq_one_letter_code
_entity_poly.pdbx_strand_id
1 'polypeptide(L)'
;VLFPVVFLLDLHLWMRHFGLNLDPDAPLSNAIKPFVPTALGEGGIGQFRTVASVGVGLWFATAASVLIIIALFFHRRAYLPLVRERASAADQ
;
A
#
# COMPACT_ATOMS: atom_id res chain seq x y z
N VAL A 1 4.70 5.06 -8.15
CA VAL A 1 5.34 3.80 -7.69
C VAL A 1 5.01 3.44 -6.24
N LEU A 2 4.81 4.42 -5.34
CA LEU A 2 4.55 4.15 -3.91
C LEU A 2 3.12 3.73 -3.58
N PHE A 3 2.17 4.01 -4.50
CA PHE A 3 0.74 3.85 -4.26
C PHE A 3 0.32 2.49 -3.64
N PRO A 4 0.77 1.31 -4.14
CA PRO A 4 0.33 0.03 -3.57
C PRO A 4 0.69 -0.15 -2.10
N VAL A 5 1.87 0.33 -1.70
CA VAL A 5 2.35 0.24 -0.32
C VAL A 5 1.62 1.26 0.56
N VAL A 6 1.51 2.51 0.11
CA VAL A 6 0.81 3.57 0.85
C VAL A 6 -0.65 3.19 1.08
N PHE A 7 -1.31 2.62 0.07
CA PHE A 7 -2.70 2.15 0.19
C PHE A 7 -2.87 1.08 1.28
N LEU A 8 -2.00 0.07 1.32
CA LEU A 8 -2.09 -0.99 2.34
C LEU A 8 -1.81 -0.47 3.75
N LEU A 9 -0.87 0.48 3.89
CA LEU A 9 -0.58 1.12 5.16
C LEU A 9 -1.75 1.99 5.63
N ASP A 10 -2.29 2.82 4.75
CA ASP A 10 -3.45 3.66 5.05
C ASP A 10 -4.66 2.81 5.45
N LEU A 11 -4.95 1.74 4.68
CA LEU A 11 -6.00 0.78 5.02
C LEU A 11 -5.78 0.16 6.41
N HIS A 12 -4.56 -0.24 6.74
CA HIS A 12 -4.26 -0.80 8.06
C HIS A 12 -4.48 0.22 9.18
N LEU A 13 -4.08 1.48 8.98
CA LEU A 13 -4.29 2.55 9.96
C LEU A 13 -5.78 2.82 10.18
N TRP A 14 -6.57 2.85 9.11
CA TRP A 14 -8.03 2.96 9.21
C TRP A 14 -8.65 1.79 9.95
N MET A 15 -8.29 0.56 9.58
CA MET A 15 -8.79 -0.65 10.24
C MET A 15 -8.48 -0.63 11.74
N ARG A 16 -7.25 -0.25 12.10
CA ARG A 16 -6.84 -0.08 13.49
C ARG A 16 -7.64 1.03 14.20
N HIS A 17 -7.90 2.16 13.54
CA HIS A 17 -8.70 3.22 14.12
C HIS A 17 -10.13 2.77 14.39
N PHE A 18 -10.81 2.18 13.40
CA PHE A 18 -12.19 1.69 13.53
C PHE A 18 -12.31 0.60 14.60
N GLY A 19 -11.38 -0.35 14.63
CA GLY A 19 -11.46 -1.46 15.57
C GLY A 19 -11.10 -1.10 17.02
N LEU A 20 -10.32 -0.03 17.23
CA LEU A 20 -9.99 0.47 18.58
C LEU A 20 -10.94 1.54 19.11
N ASN A 21 -11.74 2.15 18.24
CA ASN A 21 -12.68 3.23 18.59
C ASN A 21 -14.10 2.82 18.18
N LEU A 22 -14.57 1.70 18.74
CA LEU A 22 -15.93 1.22 18.51
C LEU A 22 -16.95 2.20 19.11
N ASP A 23 -17.99 2.51 18.35
CA ASP A 23 -19.10 3.35 18.80
C ASP A 23 -19.84 2.65 19.97
N PRO A 24 -19.94 3.26 21.16
CA PRO A 24 -20.59 2.65 22.32
C PRO A 24 -22.08 2.32 22.10
N ASP A 25 -22.75 3.04 21.19
CA ASP A 25 -24.18 2.86 20.90
C ASP A 25 -24.42 1.78 19.83
N ALA A 26 -23.36 1.24 19.21
CA ALA A 26 -23.50 0.19 18.22
C ALA A 26 -23.93 -1.15 18.87
N PRO A 27 -24.84 -1.92 18.25
CA PRO A 27 -25.46 -3.12 18.86
C PRO A 27 -24.50 -4.20 19.35
N LEU A 28 -23.30 -4.29 18.76
CA LEU A 28 -22.29 -5.30 19.08
C LEU A 28 -21.08 -4.75 19.84
N SER A 29 -20.98 -3.44 20.04
CA SER A 29 -19.79 -2.82 20.64
C SER A 29 -19.58 -3.19 22.11
N ASN A 30 -20.68 -3.50 22.82
CA ASN A 30 -20.61 -3.97 24.22
C ASN A 30 -20.31 -5.48 24.33
N ALA A 31 -20.40 -6.23 23.22
CA ALA A 31 -20.19 -7.68 23.18
C ALA A 31 -18.82 -8.10 22.62
N ILE A 32 -18.08 -7.18 22.00
CA ILE A 32 -16.82 -7.45 21.30
C ILE A 32 -15.74 -6.52 21.83
N LYS A 33 -14.60 -7.08 22.26
CA LYS A 33 -13.45 -6.28 22.72
C LYS A 33 -12.82 -5.53 21.53
N PRO A 34 -12.24 -4.33 21.74
CA PRO A 34 -11.47 -3.64 20.72
C PRO A 34 -10.40 -4.55 20.10
N PHE A 35 -10.30 -4.56 18.78
CA PHE A 35 -9.40 -5.41 18.01
C PHE A 35 -8.96 -4.70 16.74
N VAL A 36 -7.90 -5.17 16.08
CA VAL A 36 -7.49 -4.63 14.78
C VAL A 36 -7.90 -5.63 13.70
N PRO A 37 -8.89 -5.33 12.85
CA PRO A 37 -9.28 -6.24 11.80
C PRO A 37 -8.15 -6.42 10.78
N THR A 38 -7.98 -7.67 10.33
CA THR A 38 -6.89 -8.04 9.42
C THR A 38 -7.12 -7.44 8.04
N ALA A 39 -6.20 -6.58 7.57
CA ALA A 39 -6.32 -5.93 6.26
C ALA A 39 -6.05 -6.88 5.07
N LEU A 40 -5.30 -7.96 5.29
CA LEU A 40 -4.98 -8.98 4.29
C LEU A 40 -4.89 -10.36 4.93
N GLY A 41 -5.51 -11.35 4.28
CA GLY A 41 -5.62 -12.70 4.81
C GLY A 41 -6.80 -12.84 5.74
N GLU A 42 -6.64 -13.63 6.79
CA GLU A 42 -7.76 -14.05 7.63
C GLU A 42 -7.72 -13.37 9.01
N GLY A 43 -8.90 -13.07 9.53
CA GLY A 43 -9.09 -12.50 10.85
C GLY A 43 -10.25 -13.16 11.59
N GLY A 44 -10.18 -13.16 12.92
CA GLY A 44 -11.25 -13.65 13.79
C GLY A 44 -11.87 -12.50 14.57
N ILE A 45 -13.21 -12.48 14.64
CA ILE A 45 -13.97 -11.48 15.40
C ILE A 45 -15.07 -12.22 16.18
N GLY A 46 -14.82 -12.49 17.45
CA GLY A 46 -15.72 -13.31 18.27
C GLY A 46 -15.89 -14.71 17.67
N GLN A 47 -17.10 -15.02 17.19
CA GLN A 47 -17.42 -16.29 16.52
C GLN A 47 -17.35 -16.23 14.98
N PHE A 48 -17.01 -15.06 14.41
CA PHE A 48 -16.94 -14.86 12.97
C PHE A 48 -15.50 -14.89 12.46
N ARG A 49 -15.33 -15.31 11.20
CA ARG A 49 -14.07 -15.22 10.45
C ARG A 49 -14.24 -14.24 9.30
N THR A 50 -13.27 -13.36 9.12
CA THR A 50 -13.16 -12.45 7.98
C THR A 50 -12.05 -12.93 7.06
N VAL A 51 -12.28 -12.85 5.74
CA VAL A 51 -11.27 -13.17 4.73
C VAL A 51 -11.11 -11.95 3.83
N ALA A 52 -9.93 -11.34 3.86
CA ALA A 52 -9.56 -10.20 3.06
C ALA A 52 -8.55 -10.65 1.99
N SER A 53 -8.86 -10.40 0.73
CA SER A 53 -7.98 -10.72 -0.40
C SER A 53 -7.70 -9.49 -1.25
N VAL A 54 -6.58 -9.53 -1.96
CA VAL A 54 -6.19 -8.46 -2.88
C VAL A 54 -7.10 -8.47 -4.11
N GLY A 55 -7.80 -7.35 -4.34
CA GLY A 55 -8.60 -7.16 -5.55
C GLY A 55 -7.76 -6.84 -6.78
N VAL A 56 -8.39 -6.94 -7.96
CA VAL A 56 -7.75 -6.70 -9.26
C VAL A 56 -7.12 -5.30 -9.36
N GLY A 57 -7.74 -4.29 -8.75
CA GLY A 57 -7.23 -2.93 -8.73
C GLY A 57 -5.85 -2.81 -8.09
N LEU A 58 -5.63 -3.47 -6.95
CA LEU A 58 -4.32 -3.45 -6.27
C LEU A 58 -3.27 -4.25 -7.04
N TRP A 59 -3.67 -5.35 -7.70
CA TRP A 59 -2.80 -6.08 -8.62
C TRP A 59 -2.30 -5.20 -9.76
N PHE A 60 -3.20 -4.50 -10.46
CA PHE A 60 -2.81 -3.62 -11.56
C PHE A 60 -1.99 -2.41 -11.10
N ALA A 61 -2.33 -1.81 -9.96
CA ALA A 61 -1.56 -0.71 -9.41
C ALA A 61 -0.12 -1.14 -9.03
N THR A 62 0.02 -2.37 -8.53
CA THR A 62 1.32 -2.99 -8.24
C THR A 62 2.10 -3.24 -9.52
N ALA A 63 1.48 -3.86 -10.52
CA ALA A 63 2.11 -4.11 -11.82
C ALA A 63 2.59 -2.80 -12.49
N ALA A 64 1.73 -1.77 -12.53
CA ALA A 64 2.08 -0.47 -13.06
C ALA A 64 3.26 0.17 -12.30
N SER A 65 3.28 0.07 -10.97
CA SER A 65 4.37 0.59 -10.15
C SER A 65 5.69 -0.13 -10.45
N VAL A 66 5.68 -1.45 -10.60
CA VAL A 66 6.86 -2.24 -10.99
C VAL A 66 7.35 -1.84 -12.38
N LEU A 67 6.45 -1.73 -13.36
CA LEU A 67 6.81 -1.33 -14.72
C LEU A 67 7.44 0.07 -14.77
N ILE A 68 6.90 1.03 -14.00
CA ILE A 68 7.49 2.37 -13.90
C ILE A 68 8.89 2.33 -13.27
N ILE A 69 9.10 1.54 -12.21
CA ILE A 69 10.44 1.38 -11.60
C ILE A 69 11.43 0.84 -12.63
N ILE A 70 11.04 -0.20 -13.37
CA ILE A 70 11.87 -0.80 -14.42
C ILE A 70 12.17 0.23 -15.52
N ALA A 71 11.16 0.97 -15.98
CA ALA A 71 11.33 2.01 -16.99
C ALA A 71 12.29 3.12 -16.52
N LEU A 72 12.14 3.59 -15.28
CA LEU A 72 13.03 4.61 -14.70
C LEU A 72 14.47 4.10 -14.53
N PHE A 73 14.65 2.83 -14.17
CA PHE A 73 15.96 2.20 -14.07
C PHE A 73 16.68 2.19 -15.43
N PHE A 74 16.01 1.73 -16.49
CA PHE A 74 16.58 1.71 -17.83
C PHE A 74 16.76 3.11 -18.41
N HIS A 75 15.81 4.02 -18.18
CA HIS A 75 15.91 5.42 -18.59
C HIS A 75 17.14 6.08 -17.94
N ARG A 76 17.34 5.93 -16.63
CA ARG A 76 18.53 6.44 -15.95
C ARG A 76 19.80 5.83 -16.51
N ARG A 77 19.83 4.51 -16.76
CA ARG A 77 21.02 3.83 -17.30
C ARG A 77 21.39 4.31 -18.70
N ALA A 78 20.40 4.58 -19.56
CA ALA A 78 20.63 5.01 -20.94
C ALA A 78 21.01 6.50 -21.06
N TYR A 79 20.37 7.38 -20.30
CA TYR A 79 20.51 8.83 -20.47
C TYR A 79 21.57 9.46 -19.57
N LEU A 80 21.91 8.85 -18.42
CA LEU A 80 22.92 9.39 -17.51
C LEU A 80 24.32 9.57 -18.15
N PRO A 81 24.82 8.66 -19.00
CA PRO A 81 26.09 8.86 -19.70
C PRO A 81 26.08 10.10 -20.60
N LEU A 82 25.03 10.26 -21.41
CA LEU A 82 24.88 11.39 -22.34
C LEU A 82 24.82 12.74 -21.61
N VAL A 83 24.16 12.78 -20.46
CA VAL A 83 24.10 13.97 -19.61
C VAL A 83 25.48 14.32 -19.04
N ARG A 84 26.24 13.31 -18.60
CA ARG A 84 27.60 13.50 -18.08
C ARG A 84 28.56 14.00 -19.16
N GLU A 85 28.49 13.45 -20.36
CA GLU A 85 29.30 13.89 -21.51
C GLU A 85 29.03 15.36 -21.85
N ARG A 86 27.76 15.77 -21.91
CA ARG A 86 27.38 17.17 -22.14
C ARG A 86 27.87 18.10 -21.04
N ALA A 87 27.79 17.69 -19.77
CA ALA A 87 28.29 18.50 -18.66
C ALA A 87 29.80 18.71 -18.77
N SER A 88 30.58 17.65 -19.05
CA SER A 88 32.03 17.78 -19.23
C SER A 88 32.46 18.63 -20.42
N ALA A 89 31.63 18.72 -21.47
CA ALA A 89 31.89 19.56 -22.63
C ALA A 89 31.55 21.04 -22.42
N ALA A 90 30.73 21.37 -21.42
CA ALA A 90 30.37 22.75 -21.07
C ALA A 90 31.36 23.41 -20.11
N ASP A 91 32.12 22.61 -19.36
CA ASP A 91 33.18 23.07 -18.45
C ASP A 91 34.54 23.31 -19.16
N GLN A 92 34.67 22.90 -20.43
CA GLN A 92 35.85 23.13 -21.29
C GLN A 92 35.66 24.37 -22.16
#